data_AF-Q2C9B6-F1
#
_entry.id   AF-Q2C9B6-F1
#
_cell.length_a   1.000
_cell.length_b   1.000
_cell.length_c   1.000
_cell.angle_alpha   90.00
_cell.angle_beta   90.00
_cell.angle_gamma   90.00
#
_symmetry.space_group_name_H-M   'P 1'
#
loop_
_entity.id
_entity.type
_entity.pdbx_description
1 polymer ?
#
loop_
_entity_poly.entity_id
_entity_poly.type
_entity_poly.pdbx_seq_one_letter_code
_entity_poly.pdbx_strand_id
1 'polypeptide(L)'
;MRNRVEELVCTGERINSVWSGRSLRNEYHIDHCLPFAYWPNNDRWNLFPASAKENLTKSDRLPSARRLHDSRERIIDWWELAWGGDSQKERFFTEASLSLPNLPFQCRDFEAVFEAMGLQIRGVKSRLLVSEW
;
A
#
# COMPACT_ATOMS: atom_id res chain seq x y z
N MET A 1 3.05 11.05 -2.14
CA MET A 1 3.03 10.21 -0.92
C MET A 1 3.64 10.90 0.29
N ARG A 2 4.94 11.25 0.30
CA ARG A 2 5.57 11.92 1.46
C ARG A 2 4.83 13.18 1.92
N ASN A 3 4.52 14.09 0.99
CA ASN A 3 3.74 15.29 1.28
C ASN A 3 2.36 14.98 1.90
N ARG A 4 1.74 13.85 1.54
CA ARG A 4 0.45 13.46 2.11
C ARG A 4 0.59 12.99 3.55
N VAL A 5 1.64 12.22 3.84
CA VAL A 5 1.95 11.81 5.22
C VAL A 5 2.24 13.04 6.08
N GLU A 6 3.02 14.00 5.56
CA GLU A 6 3.31 15.27 6.26
C GLU A 6 2.05 16.11 6.50
N GLU A 7 1.17 16.22 5.51
CA GLU A 7 -0.12 16.91 5.66
C GLU A 7 -0.97 16.31 6.79
N LEU A 8 -1.10 14.98 6.82
CA LEU A 8 -1.83 14.26 7.88
C LEU A 8 -1.19 14.48 9.26
N VAL A 9 0.13 14.43 9.35
CA VAL A 9 0.84 14.70 10.61
C VAL A 9 0.59 16.14 11.08
N CYS A 10 0.61 17.12 10.18
CA CYS A 10 0.30 18.51 10.50
C CYS A 10 -1.14 18.71 10.97
N THR A 11 -2.10 17.88 10.54
CA THR A 11 -3.49 17.90 11.03
C THR A 11 -3.67 17.13 12.34
N GLY A 12 -2.59 16.59 12.92
CA GLY A 12 -2.60 15.89 14.21
C GLY A 12 -2.83 14.37 14.10
N GLU A 13 -2.87 13.82 12.88
CA GLU A 13 -3.06 12.39 12.67
C GLU A 13 -1.82 11.60 13.08
N ARG A 14 -2.05 10.42 13.67
CA ARG A 14 -0.98 9.50 14.04
C ARG A 14 -0.73 8.50 12.94
N ILE A 15 0.47 8.54 12.37
CA ILE A 15 0.88 7.60 11.34
C ILE A 15 1.48 6.35 11.98
N ASN A 16 0.99 5.19 11.57
CA ASN A 16 1.48 3.88 12.02
C ASN A 16 1.98 3.08 10.81
N SER A 17 2.91 2.17 11.04
CA SER A 17 3.31 1.19 10.03
C SER A 17 2.13 0.28 9.68
N VAL A 18 1.80 0.13 8.40
CA VAL A 18 0.75 -0.83 8.02
C VAL A 18 1.15 -2.27 8.31
N TRP A 19 2.46 -2.55 8.35
CA TRP A 19 2.98 -3.89 8.58
C TRP A 19 2.91 -4.28 10.05
N SER A 20 3.56 -3.53 10.95
CA SER A 20 3.62 -3.87 12.38
C SER A 20 2.58 -3.16 13.25
N GLY A 21 1.86 -2.16 12.74
CA GLY A 21 0.98 -1.31 13.53
C GLY A 21 1.71 -0.36 14.49
N ARG A 22 3.04 -0.34 14.48
CA ARG A 22 3.83 0.53 15.37
C ARG A 22 3.76 1.98 14.91
N SER A 23 3.69 2.90 15.86
CA SER A 23 3.68 4.33 15.61
C SER A 23 4.99 4.84 15.00
N LEU A 24 4.89 5.65 13.95
CA LEU A 24 6.00 6.26 13.20
C LEU A 24 6.14 7.74 13.59
N ARG A 25 6.65 8.01 14.80
CA ARG A 25 6.62 9.35 15.39
C ARG A 25 7.65 10.33 14.84
N ASN A 26 8.84 9.85 14.48
CA ASN A 26 9.98 10.72 14.13
C ASN A 26 10.55 10.44 12.74
N GLU A 27 10.43 9.20 12.28
CA GLU A 27 10.98 8.75 11.00
C GLU A 27 10.03 7.73 10.40
N TYR A 28 9.78 7.86 9.10
CA TYR A 28 8.98 6.92 8.33
C TYR A 28 9.58 6.75 6.94
N HIS A 29 9.36 5.57 6.40
CA HIS A 29 9.64 5.22 5.02
C HIS A 29 8.33 5.00 4.28
N ILE A 30 8.41 5.13 2.95
CA ILE A 30 7.33 4.74 2.06
C ILE A 30 7.74 3.42 1.44
N ASP A 31 7.03 2.37 1.82
CA ASP A 31 7.22 1.02 1.33
C ASP A 31 6.34 0.78 0.10
N HIS A 32 6.91 0.14 -0.91
CA HIS A 32 6.17 -0.40 -2.04
C HIS A 32 5.76 -1.84 -1.73
N CYS A 33 4.47 -2.13 -1.68
CA CYS A 33 3.99 -3.50 -1.43
C CYS A 33 4.46 -4.46 -2.53
N LEU A 34 4.25 -4.07 -3.79
CA LEU A 34 4.94 -4.61 -4.95
C LEU A 34 6.20 -3.77 -5.23
N PRO A 35 7.41 -4.33 -5.04
CA PRO A 35 8.66 -3.59 -5.21
C PRO A 35 8.78 -2.95 -6.59
N PHE A 36 9.32 -1.73 -6.63
CA PHE A 36 9.49 -0.97 -7.87
C PHE A 36 10.29 -1.75 -8.94
N ALA A 37 11.23 -2.60 -8.51
CA ALA A 37 12.02 -3.48 -9.38
C ALA A 37 11.16 -4.42 -10.25
N TYR A 38 9.97 -4.80 -9.78
CA TYR A 38 9.06 -5.71 -10.48
C TYR A 38 7.76 -5.05 -10.93
N TRP A 39 7.44 -3.88 -10.36
CA TRP A 39 6.24 -3.14 -10.64
C TRP A 39 6.53 -1.63 -10.58
N PRO A 40 7.05 -1.04 -11.67
CA PRO A 40 7.60 0.32 -11.67
C PRO A 40 6.51 1.39 -11.72
N ASN A 41 5.61 1.39 -10.74
CA ASN A 41 4.60 2.42 -10.54
C ASN A 41 4.78 3.12 -9.18
N ASN A 42 4.18 4.31 -9.07
CA ASN A 42 4.09 5.07 -7.82
C ASN A 42 2.62 5.33 -7.48
N ASP A 43 1.75 4.39 -7.85
CA ASP A 43 0.32 4.49 -7.63
C ASP A 43 0.02 4.41 -6.14
N ARG A 44 -0.97 5.18 -5.69
CA ARG A 44 -1.30 5.30 -4.26
C ARG A 44 -1.63 3.99 -3.57
N TRP A 45 -2.26 3.06 -4.29
CA TRP A 45 -2.59 1.73 -3.75
C TRP A 45 -1.34 0.93 -3.40
N ASN A 46 -0.19 1.20 -4.03
CA ASN A 46 1.03 0.43 -3.81
C ASN A 46 1.96 1.03 -2.74
N LEU A 47 1.60 2.17 -2.14
CA LEU A 47 2.49 2.94 -1.26
C LEU A 47 1.99 2.97 0.19
N PHE A 48 2.85 2.57 1.11
CA PHE A 48 2.50 2.38 2.53
C PHE A 48 3.48 3.05 3.48
N PRO A 49 3.01 3.64 4.59
CA PRO A 49 3.89 4.04 5.68
C PRO A 49 4.47 2.78 6.36
N ALA A 50 5.78 2.76 6.51
CA ALA A 50 6.51 1.70 7.19
C ALA A 50 7.69 2.29 7.98
N SER A 51 8.24 1.52 8.91
CA SER A 51 9.53 1.88 9.52
C SER A 51 10.68 1.64 8.55
N ALA A 52 11.80 2.35 8.75
CA ALA A 52 13.03 2.12 7.98
C ALA A 52 13.47 0.65 8.02
N LYS A 53 13.38 0.01 9.19
CA LYS A 53 13.72 -1.41 9.37
C LYS A 53 12.84 -2.32 8.51
N GLU A 54 11.52 -2.10 8.50
CA GLU A 54 10.61 -2.91 7.69
C GLU A 54 10.89 -2.74 6.20
N ASN A 55 10.99 -1.51 5.73
CA ASN A 55 11.26 -1.19 4.32
C ASN A 55 12.61 -1.79 3.85
N LEU A 56 13.67 -1.64 4.64
CA LEU A 56 15.00 -2.19 4.32
C LEU A 56 15.03 -3.72 4.43
N THR A 57 14.32 -4.31 5.40
CA THR A 57 14.24 -5.77 5.54
C THR A 57 13.39 -6.36 4.41
N LYS A 58 12.31 -5.71 4.00
CA LYS A 58 11.51 -6.16 2.87
C LYS A 58 12.32 -6.07 1.58
N SER A 59 12.99 -4.94 1.33
CA SER A 59 13.79 -4.72 0.11
C SER A 59 12.95 -5.07 -1.14
N ASP A 60 13.48 -5.87 -2.05
CA ASP A 60 12.78 -6.31 -3.26
C ASP A 60 11.91 -7.55 -3.03
N ARG A 61 11.58 -7.92 -1.78
CA ARG A 61 10.70 -9.07 -1.52
C ARG A 61 9.24 -8.68 -1.51
N LEU A 62 8.37 -9.66 -1.74
CA LEU A 62 6.92 -9.51 -1.61
C LEU A 62 6.48 -9.77 -0.16
N PRO A 63 5.45 -9.11 0.37
CA PRO A 63 4.88 -9.51 1.64
C PRO A 63 4.30 -10.93 1.50
N SER A 64 4.59 -11.81 2.47
CA SER A 64 3.95 -13.13 2.52
C SER A 64 2.42 -13.02 2.63
N ALA A 65 1.71 -14.06 2.18
CA ALA A 65 0.24 -14.10 2.26
C ALA A 65 -0.29 -13.90 3.69
N ARG A 66 0.39 -14.50 4.69
CA ARG A 66 0.05 -14.31 6.11
C ARG A 66 0.22 -12.85 6.52
N ARG A 67 1.35 -12.22 6.18
CA ARG A 67 1.60 -10.82 6.52
C ARG A 67 0.57 -9.89 5.89
N LEU A 68 0.23 -10.13 4.61
CA LEU A 68 -0.78 -9.36 3.91
C LEU A 68 -2.14 -9.47 4.62
N HIS A 69 -2.56 -10.70 4.95
CA HIS A 69 -3.77 -10.97 5.73
C HIS A 69 -3.77 -10.24 7.08
N ASP A 70 -2.70 -10.39 7.86
CA ASP A 70 -2.55 -9.77 9.19
C ASP A 70 -2.52 -8.23 9.13
N SER A 71 -2.22 -7.64 7.95
CA SER A 71 -2.15 -6.19 7.70
C SER A 71 -3.37 -5.59 7.03
N ARG A 72 -4.36 -6.40 6.65
CA ARG A 72 -5.50 -6.00 5.83
C ARG A 72 -6.22 -4.76 6.34
N GLU A 73 -6.69 -4.80 7.59
CA GLU A 73 -7.40 -3.66 8.20
C GLU A 73 -6.55 -2.40 8.19
N ARG A 74 -5.28 -2.50 8.61
CA ARG A 74 -4.35 -1.35 8.64
C ARG A 74 -4.07 -0.76 7.26
N ILE A 75 -4.05 -1.59 6.22
CA ILE A 75 -3.87 -1.14 4.83
C ILE A 75 -5.10 -0.37 4.36
N ILE A 76 -6.30 -0.90 4.63
CA ILE A 76 -7.56 -0.26 4.24
C ILE A 76 -7.74 1.06 5.00
N ASP A 77 -7.55 1.04 6.32
CA ASP A 77 -7.59 2.23 7.19
C ASP A 77 -6.61 3.29 6.69
N TRP A 78 -5.40 2.88 6.28
CA TRP A 78 -4.42 3.78 5.71
C TRP A 78 -4.91 4.43 4.41
N TRP A 79 -5.49 3.65 3.50
CA TRP A 79 -6.01 4.20 2.25
C TRP A 79 -7.20 5.12 2.47
N GLU A 80 -8.09 4.80 3.41
CA GLU A 80 -9.20 5.68 3.79
C GLU A 80 -8.71 6.98 4.40
N LEU A 81 -7.76 6.92 5.33
CA LEU A 81 -7.15 8.11 5.94
C LEU A 81 -6.42 8.97 4.90
N ALA A 82 -5.58 8.34 4.08
CA ALA A 82 -4.75 9.05 3.13
C ALA A 82 -5.53 9.55 1.92
N TRP A 83 -6.55 8.84 1.46
CA TRP A 83 -7.16 9.08 0.16
C TRP A 83 -8.68 9.16 0.21
N GLY A 84 -9.32 9.10 1.38
CA GLY A 84 -10.78 9.10 1.50
C GLY A 84 -11.48 10.41 1.13
N GLY A 85 -10.76 11.54 1.04
CA GLY A 85 -11.33 12.82 0.60
C GLY A 85 -11.62 12.87 -0.90
N ASP A 86 -12.71 13.52 -1.31
CA ASP A 86 -13.34 13.40 -2.63
C ASP A 86 -12.36 13.44 -3.83
N SER A 87 -11.51 14.47 -3.93
CA SER A 87 -10.59 14.60 -5.07
C SER A 87 -9.43 13.60 -5.05
N GLN A 88 -8.99 13.16 -3.87
CA GLN A 88 -7.92 12.17 -3.74
C GLN A 88 -8.46 10.74 -3.95
N LYS A 89 -9.71 10.51 -3.55
CA LYS A 89 -10.40 9.22 -3.63
C LYS A 89 -10.57 8.79 -5.07
N GLU A 90 -11.06 9.68 -5.93
CA GLU A 90 -11.23 9.37 -7.36
C GLU A 90 -9.90 9.05 -8.04
N ARG A 91 -8.85 9.78 -7.68
CA ARG A 91 -7.52 9.51 -8.24
C ARG A 91 -6.94 8.18 -7.76
N PHE A 92 -7.12 7.83 -6.49
CA PHE A 92 -6.73 6.52 -5.95
C PHE A 92 -7.39 5.39 -6.74
N PHE A 93 -8.71 5.45 -6.92
CA PHE A 93 -9.45 4.38 -7.61
C PHE A 93 -9.16 4.31 -9.10
N THR A 94 -8.92 5.46 -9.74
CA THR A 94 -8.48 5.50 -11.15
C THR A 94 -7.12 4.81 -11.30
N GLU A 95 -6.15 5.15 -10.45
CA GLU A 95 -4.82 4.51 -10.46
C GLU A 95 -4.93 3.00 -10.19
N ALA A 96 -5.75 2.58 -9.22
CA ALA A 96 -5.98 1.16 -8.93
C ALA A 96 -6.62 0.42 -10.10
N SER A 97 -7.68 0.97 -10.71
CA SER A 97 -8.45 0.31 -11.77
C SER A 97 -7.68 0.19 -13.09
N LEU A 98 -6.71 1.08 -13.34
CA LEU A 98 -5.81 0.99 -14.50
C LEU A 98 -4.69 -0.03 -14.31
N SER A 99 -4.29 -0.30 -13.06
CA SER A 99 -3.10 -1.10 -12.74
C SER A 99 -3.42 -2.53 -12.27
N LEU A 100 -4.54 -2.74 -11.60
CA LEU A 100 -4.88 -4.02 -10.97
C LEU A 100 -5.90 -4.81 -11.81
N PRO A 101 -5.76 -6.15 -11.87
CA PRO A 101 -6.69 -6.99 -12.60
C PRO A 101 -8.05 -7.06 -11.90
N ASN A 102 -9.10 -7.31 -12.67
CA ASN A 102 -10.46 -7.61 -12.18
C ASN A 102 -11.12 -6.51 -11.32
N LEU A 103 -10.63 -5.27 -11.39
CA LEU A 103 -11.34 -4.13 -10.84
C LEU A 103 -12.32 -3.55 -11.87
N PRO A 104 -13.56 -3.21 -11.49
CA PRO A 104 -14.46 -2.48 -12.37
C PRO A 104 -13.91 -1.06 -12.61
N PHE A 105 -14.14 -0.51 -13.80
CA PHE A 105 -13.66 0.84 -14.17
C PHE A 105 -14.11 1.94 -13.21
N GLN A 106 -15.25 1.75 -12.54
CA GLN A 106 -15.81 2.69 -11.57
C GLN A 106 -15.68 2.17 -10.12
N CYS A 107 -14.63 1.40 -9.82
CA CYS A 107 -14.38 0.93 -8.46
C CYS A 107 -14.36 2.10 -7.48
N ARG A 108 -15.08 1.97 -6.35
CA ARG A 108 -15.08 2.94 -5.24
C ARG A 108 -14.91 2.27 -3.89
N ASP A 109 -14.42 1.03 -3.91
CA ASP A 109 -14.29 0.16 -2.76
C ASP A 109 -12.83 -0.21 -2.51
N PHE A 110 -12.30 0.24 -1.37
CA PHE A 110 -10.92 -0.06 -0.95
C PHE A 110 -10.72 -1.57 -0.74
N GLU A 111 -11.76 -2.29 -0.35
CA GLU A 111 -11.71 -3.73 -0.13
C GLU A 111 -11.46 -4.47 -1.45
N ALA A 112 -12.22 -4.11 -2.49
CA ALA A 112 -11.99 -4.65 -3.83
C ALA A 112 -10.56 -4.39 -4.32
N VAL A 113 -10.01 -3.20 -4.03
CA VAL A 113 -8.60 -2.87 -4.36
C VAL A 113 -7.61 -3.73 -3.58
N PHE A 114 -7.87 -4.00 -2.30
CA PHE A 114 -7.04 -4.90 -1.48
C PHE A 114 -6.98 -6.31 -2.07
N GLU A 115 -8.14 -6.88 -2.41
CA GLU A 115 -8.23 -8.22 -2.99
C GLU A 115 -7.54 -8.31 -4.37
N ALA A 116 -7.74 -7.29 -5.21
CA ALA A 116 -7.08 -7.20 -6.51
C ALA A 116 -5.55 -7.04 -6.39
N MET A 117 -5.08 -6.26 -5.41
CA MET A 117 -3.66 -6.15 -5.07
C MET A 117 -3.10 -7.52 -4.63
N GLY A 118 -3.81 -8.27 -3.79
CA GLY A 118 -3.41 -9.62 -3.37
C GLY A 118 -3.30 -10.62 -4.51
N LEU A 119 -4.21 -10.55 -5.50
CA LEU A 119 -4.11 -11.31 -6.76
C LEU A 119 -2.85 -10.92 -7.54
N GLN A 120 -2.56 -9.63 -7.65
CA GLN A 120 -1.40 -9.15 -8.39
C GLN A 120 -0.07 -9.58 -7.74
N ILE A 121 0.03 -9.51 -6.41
CA ILE A 121 1.20 -10.02 -5.66
C ILE A 121 1.43 -11.50 -5.94
N ARG A 122 0.39 -12.33 -5.88
CA ARG A 122 0.48 -13.76 -6.21
C ARG A 122 0.92 -13.99 -7.66
N GLY A 123 0.38 -13.21 -8.59
CA GLY A 123 0.76 -13.27 -10.00
C GLY A 123 2.23 -12.93 -10.23
N VAL A 124 2.72 -11.85 -9.62
CA VAL A 124 4.13 -11.43 -9.70
C VAL A 124 5.05 -12.48 -9.08
N LYS A 125 4.71 -12.98 -7.88
CA LYS A 125 5.44 -14.07 -7.22
C LYS A 125 5.58 -15.29 -8.14
N SER A 126 4.47 -15.74 -8.71
CA SER A 126 4.46 -16.96 -9.55
C SER A 126 5.22 -16.79 -10.86
N ARG A 127 5.17 -15.60 -11.49
CA ARG A 127 5.81 -15.36 -12.80
C ARG A 127 7.31 -15.08 -12.68
N LEU A 128 7.71 -14.34 -11.65
CA LEU A 128 9.08 -13.84 -11.50
C LEU A 128 9.88 -14.55 -10.41
N LEU A 129 9.27 -15.53 -9.71
CA LEU A 129 9.89 -16.31 -8.64
C LEU A 129 10.48 -15.44 -7.52
N VAL A 130 9.83 -14.31 -7.23
CA VAL A 130 10.27 -13.36 -6.20
C VAL A 130 10.10 -14.00 -4.81
N SER A 131 11.11 -13.79 -3.94
CA SER A 131 11.07 -14.26 -2.55
C SER A 131 10.11 -13.44 -1.68
N GLU A 132 9.69 -14.03 -0.56
CA GLU A 132 8.76 -13.41 0.38
C GLU A 132 9.45 -12.88 1.64
N TRP A 133 8.80 -11.91 2.29
CA TRP A 133 9.14 -11.26 3.55
C TRP A 133 8.08 -11.46 4.64
#